data_AF-A0A8T4RDE7-F1
#
_entry.id   AF-A0A8T4RDE7-F1
#
_cell.length_a   1.000
_cell.length_b   1.000
_cell.length_c   1.000
_cell.angle_alpha   90.00
_cell.angle_beta   90.00
_cell.angle_gamma   90.00
#
_symmetry.space_group_name_H-M   'P 1'
#
loop_
_entity.id
_entity.type
_entity.pdbx_description
1 polymer ?
#
loop_
_entity_poly.entity_id
_entity_poly.type
_entity_poly.pdbx_seq_one_letter_code
_entity_poly.pdbx_strand_id
1 'polypeptide(L)'
;MALGCFTMELKKIMTKKGFVFLILFSALAFAGQRINFSALVGTDNQFFTLFQFFGPIAGSFLGPVVGVAAVLIAELANFFTVGSEWTALNLVRLLPMLFAAYYFGVNKDRMKVSIVVPLAAIALFVLHPIGRQAWFFSLYWTIPIIVKILPQKYS
;
A
#
# COMPACT_ATOMS: atom_id res chain seq x y z
N MET A 1 -5.81 -15.27 -18.91
CA MET A 1 -6.47 -14.93 -17.63
C MET A 1 -6.19 -13.49 -17.18
N ALA A 2 -4.92 -13.02 -17.19
CA ALA A 2 -4.57 -11.65 -16.78
C ALA A 2 -5.21 -10.52 -17.63
N LEU A 3 -5.28 -10.68 -18.95
CA LEU A 3 -5.87 -9.69 -19.87
C LEU A 3 -7.37 -9.43 -19.61
N GLY A 4 -8.11 -10.49 -19.22
CA GLY A 4 -9.53 -10.39 -18.88
C GLY A 4 -9.78 -9.71 -17.53
N CYS A 5 -8.89 -9.93 -16.55
CA CYS A 5 -8.97 -9.27 -15.25
C CYS A 5 -8.72 -7.76 -15.37
N PHE A 6 -7.68 -7.38 -16.12
CA PHE A 6 -7.33 -5.98 -16.36
C PHE A 6 -8.46 -5.20 -17.07
N THR A 7 -9.08 -5.79 -18.10
CA THR A 7 -10.18 -5.14 -18.82
C THR A 7 -11.42 -4.92 -17.95
N MET A 8 -11.69 -5.82 -16.98
CA MET A 8 -12.78 -5.61 -16.01
C MET A 8 -12.49 -4.48 -15.02
N GLU A 9 -11.24 -4.34 -14.56
CA GLU A 9 -10.85 -3.23 -13.68
C GLU A 9 -10.94 -1.89 -14.39
N LEU A 10 -10.50 -1.80 -15.65
CA LEU A 10 -10.67 -0.58 -16.46
C LEU A 10 -12.14 -0.17 -16.58
N LYS A 11 -13.06 -1.13 -16.76
CA LYS A 11 -14.50 -0.85 -16.77
C LYS A 11 -14.98 -0.26 -15.43
N LYS A 12 -14.39 -0.66 -14.29
CA LYS A 12 -14.74 -0.06 -12.98
C LYS A 12 -14.36 1.41 -12.93
N ILE A 13 -13.20 1.80 -13.45
CA ILE A 13 -12.75 3.21 -13.50
C ILE A 13 -13.71 4.05 -14.35
N MET A 14 -14.17 3.51 -15.48
CA MET A 14 -15.09 4.21 -16.39
C MET A 14 -16.49 4.46 -15.82
N THR A 15 -16.80 3.94 -14.63
CA THR A 15 -18.04 4.28 -13.93
C THR A 15 -17.93 5.65 -13.24
N LYS A 16 -19.07 6.33 -13.03
CA LYS A 16 -19.11 7.60 -12.27
C LYS A 16 -18.41 7.48 -10.90
N LYS A 17 -18.63 6.36 -10.20
CA LYS A 17 -18.03 6.11 -8.87
C LYS A 17 -16.51 5.89 -8.96
N GLY A 18 -16.06 5.11 -9.94
CA GLY A 18 -14.63 4.84 -10.16
C GLY A 18 -13.86 6.10 -10.54
N PHE A 19 -14.43 6.93 -11.41
CA PHE A 19 -13.82 8.20 -11.81
C PHE A 19 -13.73 9.19 -10.63
N VAL A 20 -14.80 9.34 -9.84
CA VAL A 20 -14.79 10.17 -8.62
C VAL A 20 -13.75 9.65 -7.62
N PHE A 21 -13.68 8.34 -7.39
CA PHE A 21 -12.66 7.75 -6.53
C PHE A 21 -11.25 8.07 -7.02
N LEU A 22 -10.98 7.95 -8.32
CA LEU A 22 -9.65 8.21 -8.89
C LEU A 22 -9.22 9.68 -8.67
N ILE A 23 -10.13 10.64 -8.89
CA ILE A 23 -9.84 12.06 -8.63
C ILE A 23 -9.55 12.29 -7.15
N LEU A 24 -10.42 11.82 -6.26
CA LEU A 24 -10.26 11.99 -4.81
C LEU A 24 -8.99 11.33 -4.30
N PHE A 25 -8.72 10.10 -4.74
CA PHE A 25 -7.52 9.36 -4.39
C PHE A 25 -6.26 10.08 -4.86
N SER A 26 -6.25 10.60 -6.09
CA SER A 26 -5.09 11.33 -6.63
C SER A 26 -4.82 12.62 -5.85
N ALA A 27 -5.87 13.39 -5.54
CA ALA A 27 -5.76 14.60 -4.72
C ALA A 27 -5.25 14.29 -3.31
N LEU A 28 -5.81 13.26 -2.66
CA LEU A 28 -5.38 12.79 -1.35
C LEU A 28 -3.95 12.25 -1.38
N ALA A 29 -3.58 11.48 -2.39
CA ALA A 29 -2.22 10.94 -2.55
C ALA A 29 -1.20 12.07 -2.65
N PHE A 30 -1.45 13.05 -3.52
CA PHE A 30 -0.57 14.20 -3.68
C PHE A 30 -0.43 15.01 -2.39
N ALA A 31 -1.55 15.33 -1.71
CA ALA A 31 -1.51 16.05 -0.44
C ALA A 31 -0.84 15.22 0.67
N GLY A 32 -1.18 13.93 0.75
CA GLY A 32 -0.73 13.02 1.79
C GLY A 32 0.77 12.73 1.72
N GLN A 33 1.36 12.76 0.54
CA GLN A 33 2.82 12.63 0.34
C GLN A 33 3.62 13.81 0.89
N ARG A 34 2.99 14.98 1.10
CA ARG A 34 3.65 16.17 1.66
C ARG A 34 3.56 16.26 3.17
N ILE A 35 2.67 15.49 3.77
CA ILE A 35 2.42 15.52 5.21
C ILE A 35 3.29 14.44 5.85
N ASN A 36 4.43 14.86 6.41
CA ASN A 36 5.27 14.00 7.24
C ASN A 36 4.54 13.65 8.53
N PHE A 37 4.27 12.37 8.75
CA PHE A 37 3.53 11.89 9.91
C PHE A 37 4.48 11.47 11.04
N SER A 38 5.51 10.67 10.74
CA SER A 38 6.49 10.23 11.72
C SER A 38 7.85 9.96 11.09
N ALA A 39 8.93 10.21 11.83
CA ALA A 39 10.27 9.88 11.38
C ALA A 39 10.48 8.36 11.34
N LEU A 40 11.22 7.89 10.32
CA LEU A 40 11.65 6.51 10.21
C LEU A 40 12.83 6.26 11.15
N VAL A 41 12.65 5.34 12.10
CA VAL A 41 13.72 4.98 13.03
C VAL A 41 14.87 4.33 12.29
N GLY A 42 16.10 4.79 12.57
CA GLY A 42 17.32 4.29 11.95
C GLY A 42 17.71 5.00 10.65
N THR A 43 17.04 6.09 10.27
CA THR A 43 17.40 6.89 9.09
C THR A 43 17.28 8.38 9.36
N ASP A 44 18.23 9.17 8.86
CA ASP A 44 18.16 10.63 8.93
C ASP A 44 17.26 11.18 7.81
N ASN A 45 16.42 12.16 8.14
CA ASN A 45 15.55 12.87 7.20
C ASN A 45 14.60 12.00 6.35
N GLN A 46 14.16 10.85 6.87
CA GLN A 46 13.09 10.07 6.22
C GLN A 46 11.87 9.94 7.12
N PHE A 47 10.71 10.05 6.50
CA PHE A 47 9.43 10.06 7.19
C PHE A 47 8.45 9.07 6.57
N PHE A 48 7.62 8.47 7.40
CA PHE A 48 6.31 8.01 6.96
C PHE A 48 5.46 9.24 6.67
N THR A 49 4.87 9.28 5.49
CA THR A 49 3.92 10.32 5.12
C THR A 49 2.50 9.85 5.36
N LEU A 50 1.52 10.74 5.27
CA LEU A 50 0.12 10.36 5.40
C LEU A 50 -0.31 9.37 4.29
N PHE A 51 0.36 9.40 3.13
CA PHE A 51 0.07 8.50 2.01
C PHE A 51 0.21 7.02 2.35
N GLN A 52 1.17 6.63 3.20
CA GLN A 52 1.43 5.23 3.55
C GLN A 52 0.23 4.58 4.27
N PHE A 53 -0.65 5.36 4.89
CA PHE A 53 -1.80 4.83 5.64
C PHE A 53 -2.99 4.46 4.75
N PHE A 54 -3.20 5.17 3.65
CA PHE A 54 -4.37 4.95 2.78
C PHE A 54 -4.02 4.53 1.35
N GLY A 55 -2.78 4.72 0.90
CA GLY A 55 -2.33 4.31 -0.44
C GLY A 55 -2.68 2.85 -0.78
N PRO A 56 -2.50 1.86 0.12
CA PRO A 56 -2.83 0.47 -0.18
C PRO A 56 -4.31 0.22 -0.46
N ILE A 57 -5.19 1.10 0.02
CA ILE A 57 -6.65 0.98 -0.15
C ILE A 57 -7.06 1.12 -1.63
N ALA A 58 -6.23 1.77 -2.47
CA ALA A 58 -6.47 1.84 -3.92
C ALA A 58 -6.67 0.46 -4.55
N GLY A 59 -5.94 -0.56 -4.07
CA GLY A 59 -6.11 -1.95 -4.49
C GLY A 59 -7.52 -2.47 -4.27
N SER A 60 -8.12 -2.21 -3.09
CA SER A 60 -9.46 -2.70 -2.76
C SER A 60 -10.57 -2.06 -3.61
N PHE A 61 -10.41 -0.79 -4.03
CA PHE A 61 -11.43 -0.07 -4.79
C PHE A 61 -11.27 -0.23 -6.31
N LEU A 62 -10.05 -0.15 -6.81
CA LEU A 62 -9.74 -0.20 -8.25
C LEU A 62 -9.46 -1.62 -8.75
N GLY A 63 -9.17 -2.54 -7.83
CA GLY A 63 -8.70 -3.89 -8.12
C GLY A 63 -7.17 -3.99 -8.05
N PRO A 64 -6.62 -5.21 -7.94
CA PRO A 64 -5.20 -5.44 -7.71
C PRO A 64 -4.28 -4.86 -8.79
N VAL A 65 -4.64 -4.88 -10.07
CA VAL A 65 -3.71 -4.43 -11.13
C VAL A 65 -3.75 -2.91 -11.26
N VAL A 66 -4.95 -2.34 -11.43
CA VAL A 66 -5.14 -0.89 -11.55
C VAL A 66 -4.76 -0.18 -10.25
N GLY A 67 -5.08 -0.75 -9.09
CA GLY A 67 -4.72 -0.15 -7.79
C GLY A 67 -3.21 -0.09 -7.58
N VAL A 68 -2.46 -1.14 -7.93
CA VAL A 68 -0.99 -1.12 -7.93
C VAL A 68 -0.46 -0.06 -8.88
N ALA A 69 -1.01 0.03 -10.09
CA ALA A 69 -0.60 1.05 -11.06
C ALA A 69 -0.85 2.47 -10.52
N ALA A 70 -1.99 2.72 -9.88
CA ALA A 70 -2.32 4.03 -9.30
C ALA A 70 -1.34 4.42 -8.18
N VAL A 71 -0.99 3.46 -7.31
CA VAL A 71 0.01 3.69 -6.24
C VAL A 71 1.39 3.93 -6.84
N LEU A 72 1.81 3.15 -7.84
CA LEU A 72 3.10 3.35 -8.52
C LEU A 72 3.20 4.72 -9.15
N ILE A 73 2.15 5.17 -9.84
CA ILE A 73 2.12 6.50 -10.46
C ILE A 73 2.25 7.59 -9.39
N ALA A 74 1.52 7.47 -8.29
CA ALA A 74 1.61 8.43 -7.18
C ALA A 74 3.02 8.46 -6.57
N GLU A 75 3.63 7.30 -6.32
CA GLU A 75 4.98 7.25 -5.75
C GLU A 75 6.06 7.75 -6.71
N LEU A 76 5.95 7.44 -8.00
CA LEU A 76 6.85 7.98 -9.02
C LEU A 76 6.72 9.50 -9.12
N ALA A 77 5.50 10.04 -9.12
CA ALA A 77 5.28 11.48 -9.09
C ALA A 77 5.95 12.12 -7.86
N ASN A 78 5.87 11.50 -6.69
CA ASN A 78 6.59 11.96 -5.51
C ASN A 78 8.11 11.87 -5.66
N PHE A 79 8.61 10.75 -6.16
CA PHE A 79 10.03 10.49 -6.38
C PHE A 79 10.65 11.59 -7.26
N PHE A 80 9.99 11.94 -8.37
CA PHE A 80 10.43 13.01 -9.26
C PHE A 80 10.30 14.39 -8.64
N THR A 81 9.21 14.68 -7.93
CA THR A 81 8.99 16.02 -7.35
C THR A 81 9.87 16.33 -6.15
N VAL A 82 10.28 15.32 -5.38
CA VAL A 82 11.25 15.48 -4.28
C VAL A 82 12.70 15.43 -4.80
N GLY A 83 12.92 14.97 -6.03
CA GLY A 83 14.26 14.84 -6.61
C GLY A 83 15.08 13.71 -5.96
N SER A 84 14.43 12.58 -5.67
CA SER A 84 15.09 11.43 -5.03
C SER A 84 16.19 10.84 -5.92
N GLU A 85 17.29 10.40 -5.30
CA GLU A 85 18.39 9.75 -6.02
C GLU A 85 18.01 8.37 -6.54
N TRP A 86 18.55 8.00 -7.70
CA TRP A 86 18.37 6.70 -8.36
C TRP A 86 19.24 5.60 -7.75
N THR A 87 19.08 5.37 -6.45
CA THR A 87 19.77 4.29 -5.73
C THR A 87 18.90 3.05 -5.67
N ALA A 88 19.52 1.87 -5.59
CA ALA A 88 18.80 0.61 -5.42
C ALA A 88 17.88 0.65 -4.18
N LEU A 89 18.32 1.30 -3.09
CA LEU A 89 17.54 1.44 -1.87
C LEU A 89 16.26 2.27 -2.10
N ASN A 90 16.35 3.41 -2.79
CA ASN A 90 15.18 4.25 -3.06
C ASN A 90 14.19 3.57 -4.02
N LEU A 91 14.68 2.76 -4.97
CA LEU A 91 13.82 1.98 -5.87
C LEU A 91 13.11 0.84 -5.12
N VAL A 92 13.81 0.11 -4.25
CA VAL A 92 13.22 -0.96 -3.44
C VAL A 92 12.15 -0.40 -2.50
N ARG A 93 12.26 0.86 -2.06
CA ARG A 93 11.27 1.52 -1.20
C ARG A 93 9.93 1.84 -1.87
N LEU A 94 9.83 1.75 -3.19
CA LEU A 94 8.55 1.83 -3.89
C LEU A 94 7.73 0.53 -3.69
N LEU A 95 8.41 -0.61 -3.56
CA LEU A 95 7.78 -1.92 -3.55
C LEU A 95 6.79 -2.17 -2.38
N PRO A 96 7.04 -1.75 -1.13
CA PRO A 96 6.15 -2.04 -0.01
C PRO A 96 4.72 -1.59 -0.25
N MET A 97 4.53 -0.39 -0.80
CA MET A 97 3.20 0.17 -1.06
C MET A 97 2.51 -0.52 -2.23
N LEU A 98 3.27 -0.91 -3.27
CA LEU A 98 2.74 -1.71 -4.38
C LEU A 98 2.27 -3.08 -3.90
N PHE A 99 3.07 -3.78 -3.10
CA PHE A 99 2.68 -5.08 -2.57
C PHE A 99 1.51 -4.98 -1.61
N ALA A 100 1.43 -3.91 -0.80
CA ALA A 100 0.28 -3.66 0.05
C ALA A 100 -0.98 -3.41 -0.79
N ALA A 101 -0.91 -2.58 -1.84
CA ALA A 101 -2.03 -2.35 -2.75
C ALA A 101 -2.48 -3.63 -3.44
N TYR A 102 -1.53 -4.44 -3.92
CA TYR A 102 -1.84 -5.75 -4.50
C TYR A 102 -2.54 -6.65 -3.48
N TYR A 103 -1.98 -6.77 -2.28
CA TYR A 103 -2.49 -7.58 -1.19
C TYR A 103 -3.94 -7.20 -0.81
N PHE A 104 -4.25 -5.91 -0.73
CA PHE A 104 -5.60 -5.42 -0.44
C PHE A 104 -6.56 -5.48 -1.63
N GLY A 105 -6.04 -5.57 -2.85
CA GLY A 105 -6.83 -5.74 -4.07
C GLY A 105 -7.20 -7.19 -4.37
N VAL A 106 -6.32 -8.15 -4.06
CA VAL A 106 -6.62 -9.57 -4.32
C VAL A 106 -7.74 -10.09 -3.40
N ASN A 107 -8.64 -10.88 -4.00
CA ASN A 107 -9.90 -11.40 -3.43
C ASN A 107 -9.98 -11.48 -1.90
N LYS A 108 -10.99 -10.81 -1.35
CA LYS A 108 -11.35 -10.80 0.07
C LYS A 108 -11.50 -12.20 0.68
N ASP A 109 -11.86 -13.22 -0.09
CA ASP A 109 -12.18 -14.57 0.41
C ASP A 109 -10.95 -15.46 0.71
N ARG A 110 -9.74 -15.00 0.39
CA ARG A 110 -8.49 -15.77 0.60
C ARG A 110 -7.98 -15.62 2.04
N MET A 111 -8.81 -16.00 3.01
CA MET A 111 -8.55 -15.83 4.45
C MET A 111 -7.20 -16.37 4.93
N LYS A 112 -6.76 -17.50 4.36
CA LYS A 112 -5.44 -18.08 4.69
C LYS A 112 -4.29 -17.17 4.24
N VAL A 113 -4.35 -16.66 3.00
CA VAL A 113 -3.29 -15.78 2.46
C VAL A 113 -3.29 -14.43 3.19
N SER A 114 -4.48 -13.91 3.52
CA SER A 114 -4.64 -12.63 4.23
C SER A 114 -4.24 -12.66 5.71
N ILE A 115 -3.83 -13.81 6.24
CA ILE A 115 -3.35 -13.93 7.62
C ILE A 115 -1.91 -14.43 7.62
N VAL A 116 -1.60 -15.42 6.77
CA VAL A 116 -0.24 -15.98 6.68
C VAL A 116 0.78 -14.93 6.22
N VAL A 117 0.44 -14.07 5.25
CA VAL A 117 1.40 -13.05 4.75
C VAL A 117 1.77 -12.04 5.85
N PRO A 118 0.81 -11.41 6.56
CA PRO A 118 1.16 -10.53 7.68
C PRO A 118 1.92 -11.24 8.81
N LEU A 119 1.53 -12.47 9.18
CA LEU A 119 2.23 -13.24 10.22
C LEU A 119 3.67 -13.56 9.83
N ALA A 120 3.90 -13.95 8.57
CA ALA A 120 5.24 -14.18 8.04
C ALA A 120 6.06 -12.88 8.03
N ALA A 121 5.47 -11.75 7.64
CA ALA A 121 6.13 -10.45 7.67
C ALA A 121 6.55 -10.05 9.09
N ILE A 122 5.68 -10.25 10.09
CA ILE A 122 6.02 -10.03 11.51
C ILE A 122 7.20 -10.90 11.92
N ALA A 123 7.11 -12.21 11.67
CA ALA A 123 8.14 -13.16 12.08
C ALA A 123 9.50 -12.83 11.44
N LEU A 124 9.52 -12.61 10.12
CA LEU A 124 10.74 -12.26 9.38
C LEU A 124 11.34 -10.93 9.86
N PHE A 125 10.51 -9.91 10.11
CA PHE A 125 10.96 -8.61 10.56
C PHE A 125 11.58 -8.66 11.97
N VAL A 126 10.94 -9.34 12.92
CA VAL A 126 11.43 -9.44 14.30
C VAL A 126 12.67 -10.34 14.42
N LEU A 127 12.77 -11.39 13.59
CA LEU A 127 13.94 -12.26 13.55
C LEU A 127 15.17 -11.54 12.95
N HIS A 128 14.96 -10.62 12.01
CA HIS A 128 16.03 -9.87 11.37
C HIS A 128 16.73 -8.92 12.37
N PRO A 129 18.07 -8.90 12.44
CA PRO A 129 18.81 -8.13 13.46
C PRO A 129 18.53 -6.63 13.45
N ILE A 130 18.29 -6.03 12.27
CA ILE A 130 17.90 -4.62 12.15
C ILE A 130 16.41 -4.43 12.50
N GLY A 131 15.54 -5.34 12.08
CA GLY A 131 14.10 -5.21 12.33
C GLY A 131 13.75 -5.38 13.83
N ARG A 132 14.53 -6.18 14.55
CA ARG A 132 14.42 -6.31 16.02
C ARG A 132 14.63 -4.97 16.76
N GLN A 133 15.50 -4.10 16.24
CA GLN A 133 15.76 -2.79 16.86
C GLN A 133 14.56 -1.84 16.74
N ALA A 134 13.72 -2.05 15.72
CA ALA A 134 12.51 -1.27 15.47
C ALA A 134 11.26 -2.16 15.50
N TRP A 135 11.22 -3.15 16.41
CA TRP A 135 10.23 -4.23 16.44
C TRP A 135 8.78 -3.74 16.43
N PHE A 136 8.49 -2.56 16.99
CA PHE A 136 7.14 -2.00 17.07
C PHE A 136 6.55 -1.69 15.69
N PHE A 137 7.36 -1.52 14.63
CA PHE A 137 6.84 -1.43 13.26
C PHE A 137 6.19 -2.73 12.78
N SER A 138 6.52 -3.88 13.37
CA SER A 138 5.81 -5.14 13.08
C SER A 138 4.32 -5.06 13.46
N LEU A 139 3.95 -4.19 14.41
CA LEU A 139 2.56 -4.02 14.83
C LEU A 139 1.67 -3.49 13.71
N TYR A 140 2.20 -2.79 12.69
CA TYR A 140 1.41 -2.37 11.53
C TYR A 140 0.84 -3.55 10.74
N TRP A 141 1.51 -4.71 10.77
CA TRP A 141 1.01 -5.93 10.15
C TRP A 141 -0.13 -6.59 10.92
N THR A 142 -0.45 -6.12 12.13
CA THR A 142 -1.68 -6.54 12.82
C THR A 142 -2.92 -5.93 12.18
N ILE A 143 -2.81 -4.79 11.48
CA ILE A 143 -3.93 -4.11 10.83
C ILE A 143 -4.63 -5.04 9.82
N PRO A 144 -3.94 -5.66 8.83
CA PRO A 144 -4.57 -6.65 7.95
C PRO A 144 -5.21 -7.84 8.67
N ILE A 145 -4.61 -8.31 9.78
CA ILE A 145 -5.11 -9.46 10.55
C ILE A 145 -6.44 -9.07 11.23
N ILE A 146 -6.46 -7.92 11.90
CA ILE A 146 -7.64 -7.41 12.61
C ILE A 146 -8.78 -7.16 11.62
N VAL A 147 -8.51 -6.48 10.50
CA VAL A 147 -9.51 -6.21 9.44
C VAL A 147 -10.14 -7.50 8.93
N LYS A 148 -9.38 -8.60 8.87
CA LYS A 148 -9.89 -9.88 8.39
C LYS A 148 -10.74 -10.63 9.41
N ILE A 149 -10.42 -10.51 10.70
CA ILE A 149 -11.13 -11.20 11.79
C ILE A 149 -12.40 -10.46 12.19
N LEU A 150 -12.42 -9.12 12.06
CA LEU A 150 -13.59 -8.32 12.42
C LEU A 150 -14.81 -8.70 11.56
N PRO A 151 -16.00 -8.84 12.17
CA PRO A 151 -17.21 -9.23 11.46
C PRO A 151 -17.53 -8.20 10.36
N GLN A 152 -17.70 -8.70 9.13
CA GLN A 152 -18.02 -7.90 7.94
C GLN A 152 -19.50 -7.52 7.95
N LYS A 153 -19.95 -6.80 8.98
CA LYS A 153 -21.36 -6.42 9.13
C LYS A 153 -21.82 -5.35 8.11
N TYR A 154 -20.86 -4.71 7.42
CA TYR A 154 -21.11 -3.56 6.53
C TYR A 154 -20.26 -3.54 5.25
N SER A 155 -19.63 -4.64 4.83
CA SER A 155 -18.81 -4.67 3.61
C SER A 155 -19.57 -5.14 2.37
#